data_AF-A0A945PQL7-F1
#
_entry.id   AF-A0A945PQL7-F1
#
_cell.length_a   1.000
_cell.length_b   1.000
_cell.length_c   1.000
_cell.angle_alpha   90.00
_cell.angle_beta   90.00
_cell.angle_gamma   90.00
#
_symmetry.space_group_name_H-M   'P 1'
#
loop_
_entity.id
_entity.type
_entity.pdbx_description
1 polymer ?
#
loop_
_entity_poly.entity_id
_entity_poly.type
_entity_poly.pdbx_seq_one_letter_code
_entity_poly.pdbx_strand_id
1 'polypeptide(L)'
;MSTDLRNTRKVLFVKTGLDGHWRGPLLVTGALEEAGFDVMMLGMATPEETAAAASRDKPDLIGLNICGHIDVVKRTVAMLREQLPEVPIFAGGTVAPWAKKELEAIGVEVYPPGSKLTDIVAAAHRLTEG
;
A
#
# COMPACT_ATOMS: atom_id res chain seq x y z
N MET A 1 27.90 -17.89 8.61
CA MET A 1 26.54 -18.03 8.08
C MET A 1 26.11 -16.66 7.60
N SER A 2 26.52 -16.31 6.37
CA SER A 2 26.20 -15.01 5.77
C SER A 2 24.80 -15.12 5.19
N THR A 3 23.80 -14.69 5.96
CA THR A 3 22.44 -14.56 5.44
C THR A 3 22.48 -13.51 4.33
N ASP A 4 22.03 -13.90 3.15
CA ASP A 4 22.06 -13.08 1.94
C ASP A 4 21.49 -11.68 2.20
N LEU A 5 22.28 -10.64 1.92
CA LEU A 5 21.84 -9.23 1.99
C LEU A 5 20.92 -8.84 0.81
N ARG A 6 20.30 -9.82 0.14
CA ARG A 6 19.55 -9.66 -1.11
C ARG A 6 18.34 -10.59 -1.15
N ASN A 7 17.23 -10.17 -0.54
CA ASN A 7 15.84 -10.44 -0.99
C ASN A 7 14.76 -10.05 0.04
N THR A 8 15.01 -9.06 0.91
CA THR A 8 13.91 -8.49 1.69
C THR A 8 13.02 -7.66 0.75
N ARG A 9 11.75 -8.04 0.63
CA ARG A 9 10.77 -7.35 -0.21
C ARG A 9 10.41 -6.00 0.39
N LYS A 10 10.49 -4.95 -0.41
CA LYS A 10 10.27 -3.56 0.00
C LYS A 10 8.81 -3.17 -0.19
N VAL A 11 8.21 -2.60 0.86
CA VAL A 11 6.85 -2.06 0.81
C VAL A 11 6.91 -0.56 0.98
N LEU A 12 6.41 0.18 0.00
CA LEU A 12 6.10 1.60 0.17
C LEU A 12 4.68 1.72 0.71
N PHE A 13 4.54 2.19 1.95
CA PHE A 13 3.23 2.39 2.58
C PHE A 13 2.89 3.88 2.68
N VAL A 14 1.75 4.29 2.12
CA VAL A 14 1.38 5.71 1.96
C VAL A 14 -0.01 5.96 2.51
N LYS A 15 -0.17 7.07 3.22
CA LYS A 15 -1.46 7.57 3.69
C LYS A 15 -1.92 8.71 2.77
N THR A 16 -3.07 8.56 2.11
CA THR A 16 -3.48 9.45 1.01
C THR A 16 -4.18 10.75 1.45
N GLY A 17 -4.20 11.07 2.75
CA GLY A 17 -4.94 12.23 3.25
C GLY A 17 -4.56 12.67 4.67
N LEU A 18 -5.03 13.86 5.03
CA LEU A 18 -4.62 14.64 6.20
C LEU A 18 -5.51 14.44 7.43
N ASP A 19 -5.81 13.20 7.82
CA ASP A 19 -6.53 12.92 9.07
C ASP A 19 -5.62 12.35 10.16
N GLY A 20 -5.93 12.65 11.43
CA GLY A 20 -5.13 12.25 12.59
C GLY A 20 -5.19 10.75 12.95
N HIS A 21 -5.88 9.92 12.15
CA HIS A 21 -6.05 8.49 12.45
C HIS A 21 -4.87 7.67 11.92
N TRP A 22 -3.97 7.34 12.84
CA TRP A 22 -2.74 6.58 12.55
C TRP A 22 -2.78 5.13 13.01
N ARG A 23 -3.76 4.75 13.85
CA ARG A 23 -3.84 3.39 14.41
C ARG A 23 -3.86 2.30 13.34
N GLY A 24 -4.72 2.44 12.32
CA GLY A 24 -4.83 1.47 11.22
C GLY A 24 -3.51 1.32 10.44
N PRO A 25 -2.98 2.42 9.85
CA PRO A 25 -1.69 2.42 9.17
C PRO A 25 -0.57 1.75 9.97
N LEU A 26 -0.39 2.14 11.23
CA LEU A 26 0.70 1.63 12.07
C LEU A 26 0.55 0.15 12.40
N LEU A 27 -0.67 -0.35 12.57
CA LEU A 27 -0.92 -1.78 12.77
C LEU A 27 -0.60 -2.58 11.51
N VAL A 28 -0.93 -2.06 10.33
CA VAL A 28 -0.64 -2.74 9.06
C VAL A 28 0.85 -2.74 8.76
N THR A 29 1.53 -1.61 8.91
CA THR A 29 2.98 -1.54 8.69
C THR A 29 3.73 -2.44 9.66
N GLY A 30 3.36 -2.44 10.95
CA GLY A 30 3.95 -3.34 11.94
C GLY A 30 3.74 -4.82 11.62
N ALA A 31 2.54 -5.21 11.16
CA ALA A 31 2.26 -6.59 10.77
C ALA A 31 3.09 -7.03 9.54
N LEU A 32 3.35 -6.13 8.60
CA LEU A 32 4.21 -6.40 7.44
C LEU A 32 5.68 -6.51 7.86
N GLU A 33 6.16 -5.65 8.75
CA GLU A 33 7.52 -5.73 9.31
C GLU A 33 7.72 -7.04 10.10
N GLU A 34 6.75 -7.44 10.93
CA GLU A 34 6.76 -8.72 11.64
C GLU A 34 6.78 -9.93 10.69
N ALA A 35 6.19 -9.78 9.49
CA ALA A 35 6.23 -10.79 8.43
C ALA A 35 7.52 -10.76 7.59
N GLY A 36 8.46 -9.87 7.89
CA GLY A 36 9.77 -9.79 7.26
C GLY A 36 9.84 -8.91 6.01
N PHE A 37 8.87 -8.02 5.79
CA PHE A 37 8.98 -6.98 4.76
C PHE A 37 9.82 -5.79 5.25
N ASP A 38 10.54 -5.15 4.32
CA ASP A 38 11.21 -3.86 4.55
C ASP A 38 10.22 -2.73 4.25
N VAL A 39 9.59 -2.17 5.28
CA VAL A 39 8.48 -1.22 5.12
C VAL A 39 8.97 0.22 5.24
N MET A 40 8.78 1.01 4.19
CA MET A 40 8.97 2.45 4.22
C MET A 40 7.61 3.15 4.30
N MET A 41 7.27 3.69 5.47
CA MET A 41 6.07 4.50 5.64
C MET A 41 6.35 5.96 5.24
N LEU A 42 5.81 6.39 4.10
CA LEU A 42 5.95 7.77 3.61
C LEU A 42 5.10 8.76 4.43
N GLY A 43 4.03 8.28 5.07
CA GLY A 43 3.09 9.11 5.80
C GLY A 43 2.09 9.79 4.86
N MET A 44 1.69 11.02 5.20
CA MET A 44 0.72 11.81 4.42
C MET A 44 1.39 12.33 3.15
N ALA A 45 0.93 11.90 1.98
CA ALA A 45 1.49 12.31 0.70
C ALA A 45 0.42 12.53 -0.37
N THR A 46 0.69 13.46 -1.27
CA THR A 46 -0.07 13.70 -2.50
C THR A 46 0.17 12.59 -3.53
N PRO A 47 -0.69 12.45 -4.56
CA PRO A 47 -0.44 11.53 -5.68
C PRO A 47 0.94 11.73 -6.32
N GLU A 48 1.36 12.97 -6.51
CA GLU A 48 2.64 13.36 -7.09
C GLU A 48 3.83 12.92 -6.23
N GLU A 49 3.78 13.21 -4.92
CA GLU A 49 4.81 12.78 -3.98
C GLU A 49 4.89 11.26 -3.86
N THR A 50 3.72 10.59 -3.88
CA THR A 50 3.63 9.13 -3.84
C THR A 50 4.32 8.50 -5.06
N ALA A 51 3.99 8.99 -6.26
CA ALA A 51 4.58 8.50 -7.49
C ALA A 51 6.09 8.77 -7.55
N ALA A 52 6.52 9.97 -7.14
CA ALA A 52 7.93 10.32 -7.08
C ALA A 52 8.72 9.42 -6.10
N ALA A 53 8.16 9.15 -4.92
CA ALA A 53 8.77 8.23 -3.96
C ALA A 53 8.85 6.80 -4.50
N ALA A 54 7.75 6.29 -5.07
CA ALA A 54 7.72 4.96 -5.66
C ALA A 54 8.75 4.80 -6.80
N SER A 55 8.84 5.78 -7.70
CA SER A 55 9.79 5.75 -8.81
C SER A 55 11.25 5.80 -8.34
N ARG A 56 11.53 6.51 -7.24
CA ARG A 56 12.87 6.64 -6.68
C ARG A 56 13.28 5.36 -5.95
N ASP A 57 12.41 4.87 -5.07
CA ASP A 57 12.75 3.83 -4.11
C ASP A 57 12.47 2.41 -4.63
N LYS A 58 11.71 2.31 -5.73
CA LYS A 58 11.39 1.08 -6.48
C LYS A 58 10.93 -0.06 -5.56
N PRO A 59 9.80 0.10 -4.86
CA PRO A 59 9.28 -0.92 -3.97
C PRO A 59 8.77 -2.13 -4.76
N ASP A 60 8.73 -3.28 -4.10
CA ASP A 60 8.13 -4.52 -4.63
C ASP A 60 6.61 -4.53 -4.43
N LEU A 61 6.09 -3.72 -3.51
CA LEU A 61 4.67 -3.58 -3.20
C LEU A 61 4.33 -2.16 -2.74
N ILE A 62 3.16 -1.66 -3.13
CA ILE A 62 2.64 -0.39 -2.65
C ILE A 62 1.36 -0.62 -1.86
N GLY A 63 1.34 -0.13 -0.62
CA GLY A 63 0.16 -0.11 0.25
C GLY A 63 -0.39 1.30 0.39
N LEU A 64 -1.68 1.50 0.09
CA LEU A 64 -2.36 2.79 0.24
C LEU A 64 -3.35 2.74 1.42
N ASN A 65 -3.09 3.50 2.47
CA ASN A 65 -4.11 3.79 3.48
C ASN A 65 -4.98 4.97 3.01
N ILE A 66 -6.23 4.64 2.69
CA ILE A 66 -7.25 5.60 2.30
C ILE A 66 -7.75 6.35 3.53
N CYS A 67 -7.56 7.65 3.46
CA CYS A 67 -8.26 8.63 4.27
C CYS A 67 -8.55 9.86 3.40
N GLY A 68 -9.79 10.31 3.39
CA GLY A 68 -10.23 11.38 2.49
C GLY A 68 -10.90 10.86 1.22
N HIS A 69 -10.72 11.58 0.11
CA HIS A 69 -11.52 11.39 -1.10
C HIS A 69 -10.96 10.28 -1.99
N ILE A 70 -11.86 9.43 -2.47
CA ILE A 70 -11.52 8.32 -3.37
C ILE A 70 -10.85 8.79 -4.67
N ASP A 71 -11.20 9.98 -5.17
CA ASP A 71 -10.64 10.53 -6.41
C ASP A 71 -9.12 10.74 -6.30
N VAL A 72 -8.64 11.13 -5.11
CA VAL A 72 -7.21 11.25 -4.82
C VAL A 72 -6.54 9.89 -4.94
N VAL A 73 -7.13 8.85 -4.34
CA VAL A 73 -6.61 7.48 -4.41
C VAL A 73 -6.58 6.96 -5.84
N LYS A 74 -7.66 7.16 -6.61
CA LYS A 74 -7.73 6.73 -8.02
C LYS A 74 -6.68 7.45 -8.88
N ARG A 75 -6.46 8.75 -8.62
CA ARG A 75 -5.38 9.51 -9.26
C ARG A 75 -3.99 8.97 -8.90
N THR A 76 -3.75 8.67 -7.62
CA THR A 76 -2.50 8.03 -7.18
C THR A 76 -2.27 6.70 -7.88
N VAL A 77 -3.29 5.83 -7.94
CA VAL A 77 -3.20 4.52 -8.62
C VAL A 77 -2.92 4.69 -10.11
N ALA A 78 -3.58 5.63 -10.79
CA ALA A 78 -3.33 5.91 -12.20
C ALA A 78 -1.87 6.33 -12.45
N MET A 79 -1.36 7.28 -11.67
CA MET A 79 0.03 7.75 -11.80
C MET A 79 1.04 6.64 -11.51
N LEU A 80 0.79 5.82 -10.48
CA LEU A 80 1.65 4.69 -10.15
C LEU A 80 1.69 3.66 -11.29
N ARG A 81 0.57 3.38 -11.95
CA ARG A 81 0.53 2.43 -13.07
C ARG A 81 1.21 2.94 -14.32
N GLU A 82 1.17 4.25 -14.57
CA GLU A 82 1.91 4.85 -15.68
C GLU A 82 3.43 4.72 -15.48
N GLN A 83 3.92 4.82 -14.25
CA GLN A 83 5.35 4.84 -13.94
C GLN A 83 5.91 3.46 -13.56
N LEU A 84 5.10 2.61 -12.93
CA LEU A 84 5.45 1.33 -12.32
C LEU A 84 4.34 0.29 -12.58
N PRO A 85 4.06 -0.07 -13.85
CA PRO A 85 2.93 -0.92 -14.22
C PRO A 85 2.95 -2.31 -13.59
N GLU A 86 4.14 -2.83 -13.30
CA GLU A 86 4.35 -4.18 -12.74
C GLU A 86 4.28 -4.21 -11.22
N VAL A 87 4.30 -3.06 -10.54
CA VAL A 87 4.32 -3.02 -9.07
C VAL A 87 2.89 -3.20 -8.54
N PRO A 88 2.60 -4.26 -7.77
CA PRO A 88 1.29 -4.49 -7.20
C PRO A 88 0.89 -3.41 -6.20
N ILE A 89 -0.41 -3.14 -6.12
CA ILE A 89 -0.99 -2.13 -5.24
C ILE A 89 -2.15 -2.75 -4.45
N PHE A 90 -2.12 -2.62 -3.13
CA PHE A 90 -3.27 -2.86 -2.26
C PHE A 90 -3.68 -1.57 -1.55
N ALA A 91 -4.93 -1.53 -1.08
CA ALA A 91 -5.46 -0.40 -0.33
C ALA A 91 -6.20 -0.85 0.94
N GLY A 92 -6.29 0.04 1.92
CA GLY A 92 -7.06 -0.18 3.14
C GLY A 92 -7.46 1.13 3.80
N GLY A 93 -7.89 1.08 5.06
CA GLY A 93 -8.35 2.25 5.80
C GLY A 93 -9.87 2.42 5.74
N THR A 94 -10.37 3.66 5.89
CA THR A 94 -11.82 3.92 5.93
C THR A 94 -12.38 3.97 4.51
N VAL A 95 -12.74 2.79 3.99
CA VAL A 95 -13.23 2.63 2.62
C VAL A 95 -14.73 2.29 2.61
N ALA A 96 -15.52 3.13 1.94
CA ALA A 96 -16.95 2.87 1.73
C ALA A 96 -17.16 1.70 0.74
N PRO A 97 -18.26 0.93 0.83
CA PRO A 97 -18.49 -0.23 -0.05
C PRO A 97 -18.45 0.08 -1.55
N TRP A 98 -18.98 1.25 -1.95
CA TRP A 98 -18.94 1.69 -3.35
C TRP A 98 -17.51 2.03 -3.80
N ALA A 99 -16.73 2.68 -2.94
CA ALA A 99 -15.34 3.02 -3.21
C ALA A 99 -14.46 1.77 -3.32
N LYS A 100 -14.71 0.77 -2.46
CA LYS A 100 -14.09 -0.56 -2.55
C LYS A 100 -14.35 -1.17 -3.93
N LYS A 101 -15.61 -1.19 -4.37
CA LYS A 101 -15.99 -1.75 -5.68
C LYS A 101 -15.27 -1.05 -6.84
N GLU A 102 -15.12 0.28 -6.77
CA GLU A 102 -14.40 1.04 -7.80
C GLU A 102 -12.90 0.73 -7.86
N LEU A 103 -12.26 0.57 -6.70
CA LEU A 103 -10.84 0.21 -6.60
C LEU A 103 -10.58 -1.23 -7.06
N GLU A 104 -11.46 -2.15 -6.68
CA GLU A 104 -11.39 -3.54 -7.15
C GLU A 104 -11.62 -3.64 -8.66
N ALA A 105 -12.51 -2.82 -9.23
CA ALA A 105 -12.75 -2.78 -10.67
C ALA A 105 -11.53 -2.31 -11.47
N ILE A 106 -10.64 -1.54 -10.84
CA ILE A 106 -9.36 -1.19 -11.45
C ILE A 106 -8.25 -2.18 -11.08
N GLY A 107 -8.49 -3.22 -10.26
CA GLY A 107 -7.47 -4.23 -9.91
C GLY A 107 -6.64 -3.89 -8.67
N VAL A 108 -7.18 -3.10 -7.73
CA VAL A 108 -6.59 -2.88 -6.41
C VAL A 108 -7.34 -3.72 -5.39
N GLU A 109 -6.63 -4.56 -4.64
CA GLU A 109 -7.22 -5.31 -3.53
C GLU A 109 -7.46 -4.40 -2.32
N VAL A 110 -8.66 -4.46 -1.71
CA VAL A 110 -9.11 -3.49 -0.71
C VAL A 110 -9.47 -4.15 0.62
N TYR A 111 -8.86 -3.67 1.70
CA TYR A 111 -9.05 -4.12 3.07
C TYR A 111 -9.73 -3.04 3.92
N PRO A 112 -11.07 -3.01 3.99
CA PRO A 112 -11.81 -2.04 4.79
C PRO A 112 -11.65 -2.27 6.31
N PRO A 113 -12.17 -1.38 7.18
CA PRO A 113 -12.05 -1.54 8.62
C PRO A 113 -12.62 -2.88 9.09
N GLY A 114 -11.90 -3.57 9.97
CA GLY A 114 -12.25 -4.91 10.46
C GLY A 114 -11.64 -6.07 9.67
N SER A 115 -10.94 -5.79 8.56
CA SER A 115 -10.11 -6.81 7.88
C SER A 115 -9.04 -7.35 8.82
N LYS A 116 -8.73 -8.65 8.72
CA LYS A 116 -7.71 -9.27 9.55
C LYS A 116 -6.33 -8.90 9.03
N LEU A 117 -5.39 -8.60 9.93
CA LEU A 117 -4.00 -8.35 9.58
C LEU A 117 -3.37 -9.55 8.87
N THR A 118 -3.75 -10.78 9.26
CA THR A 118 -3.31 -12.01 8.60
C THR A 118 -3.67 -12.06 7.11
N ASP A 119 -4.83 -11.52 6.74
CA ASP A 119 -5.30 -11.54 5.35
C ASP A 119 -4.51 -10.52 4.51
N ILE A 120 -4.16 -9.37 5.11
CA ILE A 120 -3.33 -8.34 4.49
C ILE A 120 -1.90 -8.85 4.28
N VAL A 121 -1.31 -9.49 5.30
CA VAL A 121 0.03 -10.09 5.22
C VAL A 121 0.08 -11.21 4.17
N ALA A 122 -0.92 -12.10 4.16
CA ALA A 122 -1.02 -13.17 3.16
C ALA A 122 -1.11 -12.61 1.74
N ALA A 123 -1.86 -11.52 1.54
CA ALA A 123 -1.92 -10.84 0.25
C ALA A 123 -0.60 -10.18 -0.13
N ALA A 124 0.10 -9.53 0.81
CA ALA A 124 1.41 -8.95 0.55
C ALA A 124 2.42 -10.00 0.06
N HIS A 125 2.44 -11.19 0.67
CA HIS A 125 3.27 -12.29 0.18
C HIS A 125 2.85 -12.74 -1.22
N ARG A 126 1.56 -13.05 -1.43
CA ARG A 126 1.04 -13.48 -2.74
C ARG A 126 1.34 -12.48 -3.86
N LEU A 127 1.17 -11.19 -3.59
CA LEU A 127 1.38 -10.12 -4.57
C LEU A 127 2.87 -9.97 -4.95
N THR A 128 3.78 -10.38 -4.08
CA THR A 128 5.24 -10.22 -4.25
C THR A 128 5.97 -11.51 -4.58
N GLU A 129 5.27 -12.62 -4.80
CA GLU A 129 5.82 -13.95 -5.11
C GLU A 129 5.96 -14.24 -6.62
N GLY A 130 5.90 -13.20 -7.45
CA GLY A 130 6.10 -13.27 -8.92
C GLY A 130 7.53 -13.58 -9.33
#